data_AF-E4M8K7-F1
#
_entry.id   AF-E4M8K7-F1
#
_cell.length_a   1.000
_cell.length_b   1.000
_cell.length_c   1.000
_cell.angle_alpha   90.00
_cell.angle_beta   90.00
_cell.angle_gamma   90.00
#
_symmetry.space_group_name_H-M   'P 1'
#
loop_
_entity.id
_entity.type
_entity.pdbx_description
1 polymer ?
#
loop_
_entity_poly.entity_id
_entity_poly.type
_entity_poly.pdbx_seq_one_letter_code
_entity_poly.pdbx_strand_id
1 'polypeptide(L)'
;MQHFSYLAEIFVVGGIVSALIIAADLHSCRQPMRIMNSVWILTGLWASVIGLWAYFTFGRPRHCDLEEHNGGRKTGTKPETGAETRAEAETGARAAEAGADGMRKMSSTAGMENMGETAGMPGMAMPGMRNMAEAEMPGRPKWESAVLSTLHCGAGCTLADLVGEWFMYFVPIAVGGSLLAGAWIADYILALVFGIGFQYAAIRGMERTLGRGTALRRAAKADILSLTAWQAGMYGWMAVAIFGLNGGMPLPRTSFVFWFMMQIAMACGFLAALPVNVLLIKAGIKKGM
;
A
#
# COMPACT_ATOMS: atom_id res chain seq x y z
N MET A 1 29.18 -26.14 2.42
CA MET A 1 27.82 -25.61 2.75
C MET A 1 26.83 -26.65 3.29
N GLN A 2 27.11 -27.96 3.31
CA GLN A 2 26.15 -28.98 3.76
C GLN A 2 25.78 -28.89 5.26
N HIS A 3 26.65 -28.37 6.13
CA HIS A 3 26.31 -28.14 7.55
C HIS A 3 25.33 -26.96 7.77
N PHE A 4 25.09 -26.12 6.75
CA PHE A 4 24.13 -25.01 6.82
C PHE A 4 22.71 -25.42 6.43
N SER A 5 22.48 -26.65 5.96
CA SER A 5 21.17 -27.06 5.43
C SER A 5 20.06 -26.95 6.48
N TYR A 6 20.29 -27.40 7.71
CA TYR A 6 19.29 -27.31 8.78
C TYR A 6 18.96 -25.87 9.17
N LEU A 7 19.96 -24.99 9.22
CA LEU A 7 19.73 -23.56 9.49
C LEU A 7 18.95 -22.93 8.33
N ALA A 8 19.32 -23.23 7.09
CA ALA A 8 18.62 -22.75 5.91
C ALA A 8 17.16 -23.21 5.89
N GLU A 9 16.90 -24.49 6.21
CA GLU A 9 15.55 -25.05 6.33
C GLU A 9 14.73 -24.31 7.39
N ILE A 10 15.26 -24.13 8.60
CA ILE A 10 14.54 -23.43 9.69
C ILE A 10 14.18 -22.01 9.26
N PHE A 11 15.10 -21.28 8.62
CA PHE A 11 14.84 -19.91 8.19
C PHE A 11 13.82 -19.84 7.05
N VAL A 12 13.94 -20.70 6.04
CA VAL A 12 13.00 -20.73 4.89
C VAL A 12 11.61 -21.17 5.35
N VAL A 13 11.51 -22.22 6.16
CA VAL A 13 10.24 -22.68 6.74
C VAL A 13 9.66 -21.60 7.65
N GLY A 14 10.50 -20.96 8.48
CA GLY A 14 10.10 -19.81 9.30
C GLY A 14 9.56 -18.65 8.46
N GLY A 15 10.16 -18.37 7.30
CA GLY A 15 9.65 -17.39 6.34
C GLY A 15 8.27 -17.74 5.80
N ILE A 16 8.06 -18.99 5.41
CA ILE A 16 6.76 -19.47 4.93
C ILE A 16 5.71 -19.37 6.05
N VAL A 17 6.04 -19.83 7.26
CA VAL A 17 5.14 -19.76 8.42
C VAL A 17 4.79 -18.30 8.76
N SER A 18 5.77 -17.41 8.80
CA SER A 18 5.55 -15.97 9.01
C SER A 18 4.63 -15.37 7.94
N ALA A 19 4.86 -15.70 6.66
CA ALA A 19 4.02 -15.23 5.56
C ALA A 19 2.56 -15.73 5.68
N LEU A 20 2.36 -16.98 6.11
CA LEU A 20 1.04 -17.56 6.33
C LEU A 20 0.32 -16.92 7.53
N ILE A 21 1.04 -16.64 8.63
CA ILE A 21 0.48 -15.94 9.80
C ILE A 21 0.02 -14.54 9.40
N ILE A 22 0.87 -13.79 8.69
CA ILE A 22 0.53 -12.45 8.18
C ILE A 22 -0.67 -12.54 7.23
N ALA A 23 -0.70 -13.50 6.31
CA ALA A 23 -1.82 -13.69 5.38
C ALA A 23 -3.14 -14.01 6.11
N ALA A 24 -3.09 -14.83 7.16
CA ALA A 24 -4.24 -15.16 7.97
C ALA A 24 -4.76 -13.95 8.78
N ASP A 25 -3.86 -13.17 9.40
CA ASP A 25 -4.24 -11.96 10.12
C ASP A 25 -4.82 -10.91 9.15
N LEU A 26 -4.22 -10.71 7.98
CA LEU A 26 -4.72 -9.78 6.95
C LEU A 26 -6.06 -10.18 6.33
N HIS A 27 -6.47 -11.45 6.42
CA HIS A 27 -7.79 -11.89 5.99
C HIS A 27 -8.89 -11.27 6.87
N SER A 28 -8.65 -11.22 8.18
CA SER A 28 -9.53 -10.58 9.17
C SER A 28 -9.30 -9.06 9.23
N CYS A 29 -8.04 -8.62 9.11
CA CYS A 29 -7.57 -7.25 9.30
C CYS A 29 -7.04 -6.64 8.02
N ARG A 30 -7.96 -6.24 7.12
CA ARG A 30 -7.57 -5.73 5.79
C ARG A 30 -6.92 -4.36 5.90
N GLN A 31 -5.77 -4.17 5.24
CA GLN A 31 -5.14 -2.85 5.14
C GLN A 31 -6.02 -1.89 4.34
N PRO A 32 -6.02 -0.59 4.68
CA PRO A 32 -6.74 0.43 3.91
C PRO A 32 -6.24 0.51 2.46
N MET A 33 -4.95 0.24 2.23
CA MET A 33 -4.37 0.09 0.89
C MET A 33 -4.17 -1.39 0.57
N ARG A 34 -4.95 -1.92 -0.39
CA ARG A 34 -4.91 -3.35 -0.77
C ARG A 34 -3.53 -3.86 -1.15
N ILE A 35 -2.66 -3.00 -1.70
CA ILE A 35 -1.30 -3.39 -2.13
C ILE A 35 -0.41 -3.69 -0.93
N MET A 36 -0.63 -2.98 0.18
CA MET A 36 0.12 -3.19 1.42
C MET A 36 -0.10 -4.59 1.99
N ASN A 37 -1.24 -5.24 1.72
CA ASN A 37 -1.44 -6.64 2.11
C ASN A 37 -0.36 -7.55 1.49
N SER A 38 -0.15 -7.43 0.17
CA SER A 38 0.85 -8.23 -0.53
C SER A 38 2.28 -7.91 -0.06
N VAL A 39 2.56 -6.63 0.21
CA VAL A 39 3.87 -6.18 0.70
C VAL A 39 4.23 -6.86 2.01
N TRP A 40 3.30 -6.94 2.97
CA TRP A 40 3.56 -7.57 4.25
C TRP A 40 3.73 -9.08 4.16
N ILE A 41 2.94 -9.77 3.33
CA ILE A 41 3.09 -11.22 3.11
C ILE A 41 4.47 -11.52 2.50
N LEU A 42 4.86 -10.77 1.46
CA LEU A 42 6.16 -10.92 0.82
C LEU A 42 7.32 -10.56 1.76
N THR A 43 7.14 -9.54 2.60
CA THR A 43 8.12 -9.17 3.63
C THR A 43 8.31 -10.30 4.65
N GLY A 44 7.23 -10.92 5.13
CA GLY A 44 7.30 -12.08 6.03
C GLY A 44 8.03 -13.26 5.41
N LEU A 45 7.91 -13.44 4.09
CA LEU A 45 8.54 -14.54 3.37
C LEU A 45 10.07 -14.45 3.38
N TRP A 46 10.64 -13.27 3.12
CA TRP A 46 12.10 -13.10 3.05
C TRP A 46 12.75 -12.65 4.35
N ALA A 47 12.05 -11.84 5.17
CA ALA A 47 12.57 -11.35 6.44
C ALA A 47 12.21 -12.28 7.62
N SER A 48 11.49 -13.37 7.35
CA SER A 48 11.16 -14.42 8.32
C SER A 48 10.52 -13.84 9.60
N VAL A 49 10.97 -14.29 10.78
CA VAL A 49 10.47 -13.85 12.09
C VAL A 49 10.62 -12.33 12.29
N ILE A 50 11.65 -11.71 11.72
CA ILE A 50 11.87 -10.25 11.82
C ILE A 50 10.76 -9.51 11.04
N GLY A 51 10.38 -10.03 9.87
CA GLY A 51 9.26 -9.49 9.09
C GLY A 51 7.93 -9.58 9.84
N LEU A 52 7.70 -10.71 10.53
CA LEU A 52 6.52 -10.91 11.37
C LEU A 52 6.47 -9.91 12.53
N TRP A 53 7.59 -9.72 13.23
CA TRP A 53 7.70 -8.73 14.29
C TRP A 53 7.43 -7.30 13.77
N ALA A 54 8.00 -6.93 12.63
CA ALA A 54 7.78 -5.62 12.01
C ALA A 54 6.30 -5.40 11.65
N TYR A 55 5.63 -6.45 11.15
CA TYR A 55 4.21 -6.42 10.85
C TYR A 55 3.37 -6.10 12.10
N PHE A 56 3.56 -6.82 13.21
CA PHE A 56 2.79 -6.56 14.43
C PHE A 56 3.14 -5.24 15.12
N THR A 57 4.36 -4.71 14.90
CA THR A 57 4.80 -3.48 15.57
C THR A 57 4.25 -2.22 14.89
N PHE A 58 4.28 -2.14 13.56
CA PHE A 58 3.85 -0.93 12.82
C PHE A 58 3.13 -1.21 11.50
N GLY A 59 3.07 -2.48 11.08
CA GLY A 59 2.35 -2.88 9.87
C GLY A 59 0.86 -3.10 10.07
N ARG A 60 0.43 -3.59 11.24
CA ARG A 60 -0.96 -3.96 11.53
C ARG A 60 -1.88 -2.74 11.59
N PRO A 61 -3.12 -2.80 11.06
CA PRO A 61 -4.04 -1.68 11.12
C PRO A 61 -4.56 -1.43 12.54
N ARG A 62 -4.53 -0.16 12.99
CA ARG A 62 -4.99 0.25 14.33
C ARG A 62 -6.43 -0.15 14.69
N HIS A 63 -7.32 -0.32 13.71
CA HIS A 63 -8.71 -0.70 14.00
C HIS A 63 -8.81 -2.13 14.55
N CYS A 64 -7.90 -3.02 14.16
CA CYS A 64 -7.85 -4.38 14.72
C CYS A 64 -7.30 -4.42 16.14
N ASP A 65 -6.34 -3.55 16.48
CA ASP A 65 -5.84 -3.45 17.86
C ASP A 65 -6.94 -2.96 18.81
N LEU A 66 -7.81 -2.04 18.34
CA LEU A 66 -8.96 -1.56 19.09
C LEU A 66 -10.04 -2.63 19.27
N GLU A 67 -10.30 -3.45 18.25
CA GLU A 67 -11.23 -4.59 18.36
C GLU A 67 -10.71 -5.69 19.28
N GLU A 68 -9.40 -5.94 19.33
CA GLU A 68 -8.80 -6.90 20.26
C GLU A 68 -8.83 -6.39 21.70
N HIS A 69 -8.46 -5.13 21.93
CA HIS A 69 -8.55 -4.49 23.25
C HIS A 69 -9.99 -4.35 23.77
N ASN A 70 -10.95 -4.05 22.88
CA ASN A 70 -12.37 -3.99 23.24
C ASN A 70 -13.01 -5.39 23.30
N GLY A 71 -12.57 -6.36 22.51
CA GLY A 71 -13.04 -7.75 22.53
C GLY A 71 -12.63 -8.49 23.81
N GLY A 72 -11.53 -8.07 24.46
CA GLY A 72 -11.16 -8.50 25.82
C GLY A 72 -11.98 -7.84 26.93
N ARG A 73 -12.63 -6.71 26.67
CA ARG A 73 -13.60 -6.09 27.56
C ARG A 73 -14.99 -6.45 27.08
N LYS A 74 -15.55 -7.57 27.56
CA LYS A 74 -16.99 -7.85 27.45
C LYS A 74 -17.77 -6.74 28.16
N THR A 75 -17.95 -5.59 27.54
CA THR A 75 -19.04 -4.68 27.86
C THR A 75 -20.29 -5.32 27.29
N GLY A 76 -20.94 -6.12 28.14
CA GLY A 76 -22.37 -6.26 28.05
C GLY A 76 -22.98 -4.87 28.20
N THR A 77 -23.31 -4.24 27.09
CA THR A 77 -24.48 -3.36 27.00
C THR A 77 -24.93 -3.41 25.55
N LYS A 78 -25.98 -4.19 25.29
CA LYS A 78 -26.83 -3.98 24.12
C LYS A 78 -27.22 -2.50 24.12
N PRO A 79 -27.15 -1.77 23.00
CA PRO A 79 -28.04 -0.63 22.86
C PRO A 79 -29.44 -1.22 22.72
N GLU A 80 -30.22 -1.16 23.80
CA GLU A 80 -31.67 -1.32 23.73
C GLU A 80 -32.19 -0.23 22.80
N THR A 81 -32.44 -0.64 21.56
CA THR A 81 -33.24 0.11 20.60
C THR A 81 -34.67 -0.08 21.06
N GLY A 82 -35.13 0.83 21.92
CA GLY A 82 -36.45 0.77 22.54
C GLY A 82 -37.02 2.16 22.71
N ALA A 83 -37.80 2.58 21.71
CA ALA A 83 -39.00 3.42 21.85
C ALA A 83 -38.91 4.70 22.69
N GLU A 84 -38.63 5.83 22.03
CA GLU A 84 -39.21 7.13 22.43
C GLU A 84 -39.07 8.16 21.31
N THR A 85 -39.81 7.97 20.22
CA THR A 85 -40.16 9.07 19.30
C THR A 85 -41.42 8.72 18.51
N ARG A 86 -42.51 8.51 19.24
CA ARG A 86 -43.86 8.49 18.66
C ARG A 86 -44.85 9.06 19.67
N ALA A 87 -44.73 10.35 19.95
CA ALA A 87 -45.71 11.09 20.73
C ALA A 87 -45.59 12.60 20.49
N GLU A 88 -45.50 13.06 19.23
CA GLU A 88 -45.56 14.50 18.91
C GLU A 88 -45.93 14.79 17.44
N ALA A 89 -46.82 13.98 16.86
CA ALA A 89 -47.31 14.18 15.49
C ALA A 89 -48.83 14.00 15.32
N GLU A 90 -49.61 14.03 16.39
CA GLU A 90 -51.07 13.88 16.34
C GLU A 90 -51.81 14.94 17.18
N THR A 91 -51.48 16.22 16.99
CA THR A 91 -52.32 17.34 17.50
C THR A 91 -52.45 18.52 16.52
N GLY A 92 -52.18 18.31 15.23
CA GLY A 92 -52.25 19.37 14.20
C GLY A 92 -53.34 19.20 13.14
N ALA A 93 -54.11 18.11 13.16
CA ALA A 93 -54.96 17.71 12.03
C ALA A 93 -56.48 17.82 12.30
N ARG A 94 -56.91 18.80 13.07
CA ARG A 94 -58.34 19.19 13.20
C ARG A 94 -58.51 20.69 13.41
N ALA A 95 -58.18 21.49 12.40
CA ALA A 95 -58.61 22.89 12.29
C ALA A 95 -58.34 23.45 10.89
N ALA A 96 -58.95 22.87 9.84
CA ALA A 96 -58.95 23.48 8.51
C ALA A 96 -60.07 22.90 7.62
N GLU A 97 -61.31 22.94 8.10
CA GLU A 97 -62.49 22.89 7.21
C GLU A 97 -63.46 24.00 7.61
N ALA A 98 -63.29 25.15 6.98
CA ALA A 98 -64.33 26.17 6.80
C ALA A 98 -63.79 27.23 5.83
N GLY A 99 -64.48 27.47 4.72
CA GLY A 99 -64.25 28.64 3.87
C GLY A 99 -63.96 28.34 2.42
N ALA A 100 -64.94 27.81 1.70
CA ALA A 100 -65.05 28.02 0.27
C ALA A 100 -65.51 29.46 0.01
N ASP A 101 -64.81 30.24 -0.80
CA ASP A 101 -65.40 31.09 -1.84
C ASP A 101 -64.32 31.82 -2.65
N GLY A 102 -64.62 32.12 -3.92
CA GLY A 102 -64.05 33.30 -4.57
C GLY A 102 -62.96 33.10 -5.62
N MET A 103 -63.42 32.88 -6.86
CA MET A 103 -63.05 33.67 -8.03
C MET A 103 -61.88 33.22 -8.95
N ARG A 104 -62.29 33.14 -10.22
CA ARG A 104 -61.65 32.76 -11.48
C ARG A 104 -61.16 34.01 -12.24
N LYS A 105 -60.26 33.80 -13.24
CA LYS A 105 -59.65 34.73 -14.23
C LYS A 105 -58.33 35.36 -13.77
N MET A 106 -57.28 35.55 -14.58
CA MET A 106 -57.12 35.95 -16.01
C MET A 106 -55.67 35.55 -16.41
N SER A 107 -55.34 34.91 -17.55
CA SER A 107 -55.17 35.43 -18.92
C SER A 107 -54.49 36.80 -19.10
N SER A 108 -53.48 36.81 -19.97
CA SER A 108 -52.97 37.91 -20.81
C SER A 108 -51.81 38.79 -20.30
N THR A 109 -50.65 38.53 -20.92
CA THR A 109 -49.67 39.43 -21.56
C THR A 109 -49.80 40.96 -21.46
N ALA A 110 -48.61 41.57 -21.32
CA ALA A 110 -48.10 42.86 -21.82
C ALA A 110 -47.98 44.05 -20.84
N GLY A 111 -46.82 44.73 -20.88
CA GLY A 111 -46.53 46.02 -20.23
C GLY A 111 -45.38 45.93 -19.21
N MET A 112 -44.12 46.17 -19.56
CA MET A 112 -43.46 47.48 -19.75
C MET A 112 -43.03 48.15 -18.43
N GLU A 113 -41.72 48.09 -18.20
CA GLU A 113 -40.83 49.17 -17.73
C GLU A 113 -41.04 49.82 -16.33
N ASN A 114 -40.06 49.50 -15.47
CA ASN A 114 -39.21 50.44 -14.71
C ASN A 114 -39.84 51.35 -13.64
N MET A 115 -39.62 51.03 -12.35
CA MET A 115 -38.86 51.83 -11.37
C MET A 115 -39.01 51.28 -9.94
N GLY A 116 -37.94 51.35 -9.14
CA GLY A 116 -38.05 51.42 -7.68
C GLY A 116 -37.15 50.47 -6.89
N GLU A 117 -35.97 50.95 -6.55
CA GLU A 117 -35.05 50.50 -5.49
C GLU A 117 -35.59 49.59 -4.38
N THR A 118 -34.92 48.45 -4.19
CA THR A 118 -34.63 47.92 -2.85
C THR A 118 -33.21 47.36 -2.81
N ALA A 119 -32.37 48.03 -2.01
CA ALA A 119 -31.10 47.53 -1.52
C ALA A 119 -31.27 46.17 -0.82
N GLY A 120 -30.34 45.23 -1.03
CA GLY A 120 -30.46 43.91 -0.41
C GLY A 120 -29.33 42.92 -0.71
N MET A 121 -28.12 43.26 -0.27
CA MET A 121 -26.99 42.40 0.12
C MET A 121 -26.40 41.37 -0.88
N PRO A 122 -25.07 41.43 -1.13
CA PRO A 122 -24.36 40.42 -1.91
C PRO A 122 -24.38 39.07 -1.17
N GLY A 123 -24.71 38.03 -1.92
CA GLY A 123 -24.65 36.64 -1.45
C GLY A 123 -23.30 36.38 -0.80
N MET A 124 -23.34 35.95 0.46
CA MET A 124 -22.17 35.53 1.23
C MET A 124 -21.48 34.38 0.49
N ALA A 125 -20.50 34.74 -0.32
CA ALA A 125 -19.45 33.84 -0.75
C ALA A 125 -18.72 33.39 0.52
N MET A 126 -19.11 32.24 1.06
CA MET A 126 -18.45 31.60 2.20
C MET A 126 -16.95 31.42 1.87
N PRO A 127 -16.04 32.23 2.42
CA PRO A 127 -14.62 32.08 2.19
C PRO A 127 -14.13 31.12 3.27
N GLY A 128 -14.15 29.82 2.98
CA GLY A 128 -13.77 28.84 4.01
C GLY A 128 -13.66 27.38 3.61
N MET A 129 -13.95 26.99 2.38
CA MET A 129 -13.90 25.58 1.96
C MET A 129 -12.91 25.31 0.82
N ARG A 130 -11.74 25.97 0.85
CA ARG A 130 -10.63 25.69 -0.08
C ARG A 130 -9.43 24.95 0.56
N ASN A 131 -9.52 24.63 1.85
CA ASN A 131 -8.48 23.93 2.60
C ASN A 131 -9.03 22.66 3.30
N MET A 132 -9.77 21.82 2.55
CA MET A 132 -10.12 20.44 2.97
C MET A 132 -9.46 19.41 2.04
N ALA A 133 -8.39 19.81 1.37
CA ALA A 133 -7.36 18.93 0.83
C ALA A 133 -6.15 19.12 1.77
N GLU A 134 -5.49 18.03 2.16
CA GLU A 134 -4.49 17.98 3.24
C GLU A 134 -5.07 18.02 4.68
N ALA A 135 -6.05 17.17 4.99
CA ALA A 135 -6.06 16.58 6.33
C ALA A 135 -4.85 15.62 6.41
N GLU A 136 -3.69 16.18 6.71
CA GLU A 136 -2.45 15.45 6.98
C GLU A 136 -2.71 14.60 8.24
N MET A 137 -3.07 13.33 8.02
CA MET A 137 -3.13 12.30 9.07
C MET A 137 -1.86 12.41 9.90
N PRO A 138 -1.90 12.36 11.25
CA PRO A 138 -0.72 12.54 12.10
C PRO A 138 0.41 11.66 11.56
N GLY A 139 1.38 12.32 10.93
CA GLY A 139 2.30 11.68 10.00
C GLY A 139 3.11 10.63 10.73
N ARG A 140 3.17 9.41 10.17
CA ARG A 140 4.13 8.41 10.62
C ARG A 140 5.52 9.07 10.67
N PRO A 141 6.34 8.81 11.69
CA PRO A 141 7.67 9.38 11.77
C PRO A 141 8.44 9.07 10.48
N LYS A 142 9.25 10.04 10.00
CA LYS A 142 9.87 9.97 8.65
C LYS A 142 10.66 8.69 8.37
N TRP A 143 11.20 8.05 9.41
CA TRP A 143 11.90 6.77 9.29
C TRP A 143 10.95 5.62 8.96
N GLU A 144 9.73 5.62 9.51
CA GLU A 144 8.73 4.57 9.29
C GLU A 144 8.22 4.62 7.86
N SER A 145 7.91 5.81 7.34
CA SER A 145 7.55 5.98 5.93
C SER A 145 8.69 5.60 4.97
N ALA A 146 9.95 5.81 5.37
CA ALA A 146 11.10 5.36 4.57
C ALA A 146 11.24 3.82 4.58
N VAL A 147 11.03 3.17 5.73
CA VAL A 147 11.03 1.71 5.84
C VAL A 147 9.89 1.12 5.02
N LEU A 148 8.66 1.61 5.19
CA LEU A 148 7.50 1.15 4.41
C LEU A 148 7.72 1.34 2.90
N SER A 149 8.24 2.50 2.50
CA SER A 149 8.64 2.79 1.12
C SER A 149 9.63 1.75 0.59
N THR A 150 10.60 1.36 1.42
CA THR A 150 11.62 0.38 1.06
C THR A 150 11.06 -1.04 0.98
N LEU A 151 10.18 -1.41 1.90
CA LEU A 151 9.47 -2.69 1.90
C LEU A 151 8.57 -2.85 0.65
N HIS A 152 7.93 -1.78 0.21
CA HIS A 152 7.11 -1.82 -1.00
C HIS A 152 7.92 -2.01 -2.28
N CYS A 153 9.05 -1.32 -2.42
CA CYS A 153 9.98 -1.58 -3.53
C CYS A 153 10.52 -3.02 -3.44
N GLY A 154 10.88 -3.45 -2.24
CA GLY A 154 11.35 -4.81 -1.95
C GLY A 154 10.32 -5.88 -2.26
N ALA A 155 9.03 -5.62 -2.08
CA ALA A 155 7.96 -6.55 -2.44
C ALA A 155 7.90 -6.77 -3.96
N GLY A 156 8.06 -5.71 -4.76
CA GLY A 156 8.18 -5.81 -6.21
C GLY A 156 9.37 -6.68 -6.64
N CYS A 157 10.55 -6.47 -6.04
CA CYS A 157 11.72 -7.32 -6.26
C CYS A 157 11.47 -8.77 -5.81
N THR A 158 10.92 -8.98 -4.62
CA THR A 158 10.65 -10.33 -4.08
C THR A 158 9.75 -11.12 -5.02
N LEU A 159 8.70 -10.47 -5.55
CA LEU A 159 7.81 -11.11 -6.51
C LEU A 159 8.52 -11.38 -7.84
N ALA A 160 9.33 -10.43 -8.32
CA ALA A 160 10.12 -10.60 -9.53
C ALA A 160 11.08 -11.78 -9.40
N ASP A 161 11.78 -11.89 -8.29
CA ASP A 161 12.73 -12.98 -8.04
C ASP A 161 12.01 -14.33 -7.94
N LEU A 162 10.88 -14.38 -7.23
CA LEU A 162 10.10 -15.61 -7.15
C LEU A 162 9.63 -16.03 -8.55
N VAL A 163 9.06 -15.13 -9.33
CA VAL A 163 8.55 -15.45 -10.67
C VAL A 163 9.69 -15.72 -11.65
N GLY A 164 10.76 -14.91 -11.61
CA GLY A 164 11.91 -14.94 -12.51
C GLY A 164 12.76 -16.18 -12.33
N GLU A 165 13.04 -16.56 -11.07
CA GLU A 165 13.84 -17.73 -10.76
C GLU A 165 13.13 -19.03 -11.21
N TRP A 166 11.81 -19.11 -11.03
CA TRP A 166 11.00 -20.23 -11.55
C TRP A 166 10.88 -20.18 -13.07
N PHE A 167 10.69 -19.00 -13.67
CA PHE A 167 10.61 -18.87 -15.13
C PHE A 167 11.90 -19.31 -15.82
N MET A 168 13.05 -18.83 -15.33
CA MET A 168 14.35 -19.15 -15.91
C MET A 168 14.83 -20.57 -15.62
N TYR A 169 14.26 -21.23 -14.60
CA TYR A 169 14.45 -22.66 -14.43
C TYR A 169 13.88 -23.45 -15.63
N PHE A 170 12.79 -22.99 -16.24
CA PHE A 170 12.22 -23.60 -17.45
C PHE A 170 12.78 -23.01 -18.75
N VAL A 171 13.11 -21.72 -18.76
CA VAL A 171 13.60 -21.00 -19.94
C VAL A 171 14.98 -20.40 -19.62
N PRO A 172 16.07 -21.18 -19.77
CA PRO A 172 17.42 -20.68 -19.49
C PRO A 172 17.84 -19.64 -20.53
N ILE A 173 17.98 -18.39 -20.08
CA ILE A 173 18.45 -17.27 -20.92
C ILE A 173 19.95 -17.09 -20.68
N ALA A 174 20.75 -17.15 -21.75
CA ALA A 174 22.17 -16.85 -21.71
C ALA A 174 22.44 -15.51 -22.41
N VAL A 175 23.27 -14.67 -21.79
CA VAL A 175 23.76 -13.43 -22.40
C VAL A 175 25.28 -13.46 -22.36
N GLY A 176 25.93 -13.29 -23.52
CA GLY A 176 27.39 -13.33 -23.63
C GLY A 176 28.00 -14.69 -23.25
N GLY A 177 27.27 -15.79 -23.46
CA GLY A 177 27.72 -17.15 -23.09
C GLY A 177 27.58 -17.50 -21.61
N SER A 178 27.15 -16.56 -20.76
CA SER A 178 26.91 -16.80 -19.33
C SER A 178 25.42 -16.89 -19.01
N LEU A 179 25.00 -18.04 -18.46
CA LEU A 179 23.66 -18.22 -17.91
C LEU A 179 23.43 -17.33 -16.68
N LEU A 180 24.47 -17.06 -15.90
CA LEU A 180 24.38 -16.19 -14.72
C LEU A 180 24.08 -14.74 -15.13
N ALA A 181 24.80 -14.24 -16.14
CA ALA A 181 24.60 -12.88 -16.63
C ALA A 181 23.21 -12.73 -17.28
N GLY A 182 22.78 -13.74 -18.06
CA GLY A 182 21.45 -13.74 -18.64
C GLY A 182 20.35 -13.73 -17.58
N ALA A 183 20.52 -14.52 -16.52
CA ALA A 183 19.57 -14.53 -15.41
C ALA A 183 19.48 -13.17 -14.72
N TRP A 184 20.61 -12.59 -14.31
CA TRP A 184 20.61 -11.31 -13.59
C TRP A 184 20.04 -10.16 -14.41
N ILE A 185 20.30 -10.12 -15.71
CA ILE A 185 19.70 -9.10 -16.59
C ILE A 185 18.19 -9.28 -16.67
N ALA A 186 17.72 -10.51 -16.84
CA ALA A 186 16.30 -10.80 -16.92
C ALA A 186 15.58 -10.52 -15.59
N ASP A 187 16.17 -10.89 -14.45
CA ASP A 187 15.65 -10.58 -13.11
C ASP A 187 15.59 -9.08 -12.87
N TYR A 188 16.62 -8.34 -13.29
CA TYR A 188 16.63 -6.88 -13.18
C TYR A 188 15.50 -6.22 -13.97
N ILE A 189 15.27 -6.66 -15.21
CA ILE A 189 14.16 -6.16 -16.04
C ILE A 189 12.82 -6.51 -15.38
N LEU A 190 12.67 -7.74 -14.90
CA LEU A 190 11.45 -8.19 -14.26
C LEU A 190 11.17 -7.41 -12.96
N ALA A 191 12.20 -7.11 -12.18
CA ALA A 191 12.13 -6.29 -10.98
C ALA A 191 11.71 -4.85 -11.28
N LEU A 192 12.20 -4.24 -12.37
CA LEU A 192 11.73 -2.93 -12.81
C LEU A 192 10.25 -2.98 -13.22
N VAL A 193 9.83 -4.00 -13.96
CA VAL A 193 8.44 -4.16 -14.40
C VAL A 193 7.49 -4.30 -13.20
N PHE A 194 7.78 -5.24 -12.29
CA PHE A 194 6.95 -5.43 -11.11
C PHE A 194 7.02 -4.24 -10.16
N GLY A 195 8.21 -3.74 -9.82
CA GLY A 195 8.36 -2.61 -8.90
C GLY A 195 7.62 -1.36 -9.37
N ILE A 196 7.80 -0.95 -10.63
CA ILE A 196 7.04 0.17 -11.21
C ILE A 196 5.53 -0.12 -11.21
N GLY A 197 5.13 -1.37 -11.47
CA GLY A 197 3.73 -1.80 -11.40
C GLY A 197 3.12 -1.64 -10.00
N PHE A 198 3.83 -2.06 -8.96
CA PHE A 198 3.41 -1.92 -7.56
C PHE A 198 3.25 -0.45 -7.18
N GLN A 199 4.22 0.40 -7.56
CA GLN A 199 4.18 1.84 -7.27
C GLN A 199 3.11 2.58 -8.06
N TYR A 200 2.89 2.21 -9.32
CA TYR A 200 1.78 2.72 -10.12
C TYR A 200 0.44 2.42 -9.45
N ALA A 201 0.26 1.18 -8.97
CA ALA A 201 -0.96 0.78 -8.29
C ALA A 201 -1.14 1.55 -6.97
N ALA A 202 -0.07 1.80 -6.22
CA ALA A 202 -0.12 2.56 -4.96
C ALA A 202 -0.51 4.02 -5.21
N ILE A 203 0.13 4.69 -6.18
CA ILE A 203 -0.18 6.07 -6.56
C ILE A 203 -1.62 6.20 -7.04
N ARG A 204 -2.11 5.26 -7.86
CA ARG A 204 -3.50 5.27 -8.33
C ARG A 204 -4.51 4.97 -7.22
N GLY A 205 -4.12 4.22 -6.20
CA GLY A 205 -4.92 3.99 -4.99
C GLY A 205 -5.10 5.28 -4.17
N MET A 206 -4.05 6.11 -4.10
CA MET A 206 -4.06 7.39 -3.36
C MET A 206 -4.68 8.54 -4.16
N GLU A 207 -4.29 8.73 -5.43
CA GLU A 207 -4.71 9.84 -6.28
C GLU A 207 -5.48 9.30 -7.51
N ARG A 208 -6.77 8.97 -7.33
CA ARG A 208 -7.60 8.38 -8.39
C ARG A 208 -7.80 9.27 -9.62
N THR A 209 -7.63 10.59 -9.46
CA THR A 209 -7.81 11.62 -10.50
C THR A 209 -6.59 11.81 -11.40
N LEU A 210 -5.46 11.17 -11.11
CA LEU A 210 -4.23 11.36 -11.87
C LEU A 210 -4.26 10.62 -13.21
N GLY A 211 -3.89 11.32 -14.29
CA GLY A 211 -3.75 10.73 -15.63
C GLY A 211 -2.76 9.56 -15.67
N ARG A 212 -3.08 8.53 -16.46
CA ARG A 212 -2.32 7.25 -16.47
C ARG A 212 -0.83 7.44 -16.76
N GLY A 213 -0.47 8.32 -17.70
CA GLY A 213 0.92 8.60 -18.06
C GLY A 213 1.70 9.31 -16.96
N THR A 214 1.08 10.28 -16.27
CA THR A 214 1.72 11.00 -15.15
C THR A 214 1.95 10.09 -13.96
N ALA A 215 0.98 9.22 -13.64
CA ALA A 215 1.13 8.21 -12.59
C ALA A 215 2.28 7.25 -12.89
N LEU A 216 2.40 6.77 -14.13
CA LEU A 216 3.50 5.89 -14.54
C LEU A 216 4.86 6.60 -14.46
N ARG A 217 4.95 7.84 -14.96
CA ARG A 217 6.21 8.62 -14.90
C ARG A 217 6.64 8.91 -13.47
N ARG A 218 5.67 9.20 -12.57
CA ARG A 218 5.94 9.39 -11.14
C ARG A 218 6.39 8.08 -10.49
N ALA A 219 5.71 6.96 -10.78
CA ALA A 219 6.09 5.64 -10.29
C ALA A 219 7.52 5.27 -10.72
N ALA A 220 7.82 5.38 -12.02
CA ALA A 220 9.15 5.10 -12.55
C ALA A 220 10.22 5.98 -11.91
N LYS A 221 9.99 7.29 -11.78
CA LYS A 221 10.97 8.20 -11.16
C LYS A 221 11.21 7.90 -9.68
N ALA A 222 10.17 7.48 -8.95
CA ALA A 222 10.28 7.15 -7.53
C ALA A 222 10.98 5.80 -7.29
N ASP A 223 10.82 4.85 -8.20
CA ASP A 223 11.22 3.47 -7.95
C ASP A 223 12.47 3.02 -8.69
N ILE A 224 12.82 3.56 -9.87
CA ILE A 224 14.01 3.11 -10.60
C ILE A 224 15.27 3.19 -9.71
N LEU A 225 15.51 4.33 -9.07
CA LEU A 225 16.72 4.51 -8.26
C LEU A 225 16.75 3.59 -7.02
N SER A 226 15.60 3.40 -6.37
CA SER A 226 15.52 2.53 -5.18
C SER A 226 15.59 1.04 -5.55
N LEU A 227 14.98 0.63 -6.66
CA LEU A 227 15.07 -0.74 -7.20
C LEU A 227 16.49 -1.04 -7.68
N THR A 228 17.14 -0.11 -8.38
CA THR A 228 18.55 -0.29 -8.79
C THR A 228 19.45 -0.46 -7.57
N ALA A 229 19.27 0.35 -6.53
CA ALA A 229 20.04 0.21 -5.29
C ALA A 229 19.77 -1.13 -4.57
N TRP A 230 18.50 -1.57 -4.54
CA TRP A 230 18.12 -2.87 -4.01
C TRP A 230 18.82 -4.01 -4.75
N GLN A 231 18.71 -4.01 -6.09
CA GLN A 231 19.28 -5.03 -6.95
C GLN A 231 20.80 -5.05 -6.86
N ALA A 232 21.46 -3.89 -6.77
CA ALA A 232 22.90 -3.82 -6.54
C ALA A 232 23.32 -4.47 -5.21
N GLY A 233 22.60 -4.21 -4.12
CA GLY A 233 22.88 -4.84 -2.81
C GLY A 233 22.65 -6.35 -2.84
N MET A 234 21.56 -6.78 -3.45
CA MET A 234 21.17 -8.18 -3.60
C MET A 234 22.16 -8.97 -4.47
N TYR A 235 22.48 -8.48 -5.68
CA TYR A 235 23.46 -9.10 -6.57
C TYR A 235 24.87 -9.07 -5.97
N GLY A 236 25.21 -8.01 -5.22
CA GLY A 236 26.46 -7.94 -4.47
C GLY A 236 26.59 -9.10 -3.49
N TRP A 237 25.56 -9.37 -2.68
CA TRP A 237 25.57 -10.53 -1.78
C TRP A 237 25.60 -11.86 -2.54
N MET A 238 24.78 -11.99 -3.59
CA MET A 238 24.74 -13.22 -4.37
C MET A 238 26.08 -13.52 -5.05
N ALA A 239 26.81 -12.49 -5.49
CA ALA A 239 28.18 -12.62 -5.99
C ALA A 239 29.12 -13.17 -4.91
N VAL A 240 29.03 -12.66 -3.67
CA VAL A 240 29.81 -13.17 -2.53
C VAL A 240 29.45 -14.63 -2.23
N ALA A 241 28.16 -14.98 -2.25
CA ALA A 241 27.71 -16.35 -2.02
C ALA A 241 28.21 -17.33 -3.09
N ILE A 242 28.17 -16.94 -4.37
CA ILE A 242 28.60 -17.78 -5.50
C ILE A 242 30.12 -17.87 -5.56
N PHE A 243 30.81 -16.73 -5.66
CA PHE A 243 32.27 -16.69 -5.91
C PHE A 243 33.09 -16.83 -4.63
N GLY A 244 32.64 -16.24 -3.52
CA GLY A 244 33.37 -16.28 -2.26
C GLY A 244 33.11 -17.55 -1.44
N LEU A 245 31.86 -18.02 -1.38
CA LEU A 245 31.48 -19.13 -0.49
C LEU A 245 31.26 -20.46 -1.21
N ASN A 246 30.93 -20.45 -2.50
CA ASN A 246 30.62 -21.66 -3.28
C ASN A 246 31.65 -21.98 -4.38
N GLY A 247 32.84 -21.36 -4.34
CA GLY A 247 33.93 -21.63 -5.28
C GLY A 247 33.61 -21.31 -6.73
N GLY A 248 32.66 -20.39 -6.99
CA GLY A 248 32.25 -19.96 -8.32
C GLY A 248 31.16 -20.82 -8.98
N MET A 249 30.69 -21.89 -8.33
CA MET A 249 29.57 -22.67 -8.85
C MET A 249 28.24 -22.01 -8.48
N PRO A 250 27.27 -21.92 -9.42
CA PRO A 250 25.94 -21.44 -9.09
C PRO A 250 25.23 -22.41 -8.14
N LEU A 251 24.50 -21.86 -7.18
CA LEU A 251 23.70 -22.64 -6.23
C LEU A 251 22.44 -23.19 -6.93
N PRO A 252 22.07 -24.46 -6.68
CA PRO A 252 20.86 -25.04 -7.26
C PRO A 252 19.62 -24.38 -6.65
N ARG A 253 18.73 -23.86 -7.50
CA ARG A 253 17.49 -23.15 -7.12
C ARG A 253 16.50 -24.01 -6.32
N THR A 254 16.63 -25.33 -6.39
CA THR A 254 15.80 -26.30 -5.65
C THR A 254 16.27 -26.52 -4.21
N SER A 255 17.44 -25.99 -3.83
CA SER A 255 18.02 -26.18 -2.49
C SER A 255 17.56 -25.09 -1.51
N PHE A 256 17.31 -25.47 -0.26
CA PHE A 256 17.07 -24.53 0.83
C PHE A 256 18.21 -23.53 1.03
N VAL A 257 19.45 -23.95 0.76
CA VAL A 257 20.64 -23.08 0.89
C VAL A 257 20.57 -21.91 -0.10
N PHE A 258 20.07 -22.13 -1.32
CA PHE A 258 19.87 -21.07 -2.29
C PHE A 258 18.88 -20.02 -1.77
N TRP A 259 17.71 -20.46 -1.31
CA TRP A 259 16.67 -19.57 -0.78
C TRP A 259 17.07 -18.87 0.52
N PHE A 260 17.89 -19.52 1.36
CA PHE A 260 18.47 -18.86 2.53
C PHE A 260 19.46 -17.76 2.14
N MET A 261 20.35 -18.01 1.16
CA MET A 261 21.23 -16.97 0.63
C MET A 261 20.44 -15.85 -0.03
N MET A 262 19.30 -16.17 -0.66
CA MET A 262 18.37 -15.19 -1.20
C MET A 262 17.74 -14.32 -0.10
N GLN A 263 17.32 -14.88 1.04
CA GLN A 263 16.81 -14.09 2.18
C GLN A 263 17.85 -13.08 2.66
N ILE A 264 19.12 -13.47 2.75
CA ILE A 264 20.20 -12.56 3.11
C ILE A 264 20.44 -11.53 2.00
N ALA A 265 20.38 -11.94 0.73
CA ALA A 265 20.50 -11.02 -0.41
C ALA A 265 19.41 -9.94 -0.37
N MET A 266 18.18 -10.31 -0.02
CA MET A 266 17.07 -9.38 0.17
C MET A 266 17.29 -8.42 1.34
N ALA A 267 17.90 -8.90 2.43
CA ALA A 267 18.32 -8.03 3.54
C ALA A 267 19.39 -7.02 3.11
N CYS A 268 20.39 -7.47 2.33
CA CYS A 268 21.41 -6.58 1.77
C CYS A 268 20.79 -5.55 0.80
N GLY A 269 19.84 -5.98 -0.04
CA GLY A 269 19.08 -5.08 -0.92
C GLY A 269 18.28 -4.04 -0.14
N PHE A 270 17.61 -4.46 0.94
CA PHE A 270 16.90 -3.54 1.84
C PHE A 270 17.84 -2.48 2.43
N LEU A 271 18.98 -2.90 2.97
CA LEU A 271 19.97 -1.99 3.56
C LEU A 271 20.55 -1.01 2.52
N ALA A 272 20.74 -1.46 1.27
CA ALA A 272 21.21 -0.60 0.17
C ALA A 272 20.14 0.39 -0.31
N ALA A 273 18.87 -0.02 -0.36
CA ALA A 273 17.77 0.80 -0.84
C ALA A 273 17.23 1.79 0.22
N LEU A 274 17.38 1.48 1.51
CA LEU A 274 16.92 2.34 2.61
C LEU A 274 17.50 3.78 2.54
N PRO A 275 18.82 4.01 2.42
CA PRO A 275 19.36 5.37 2.33
C PRO A 275 18.86 6.10 1.08
N VAL A 276 18.68 5.38 -0.03
CA VAL A 276 18.13 5.95 -1.27
C VAL A 276 16.68 6.40 -1.07
N ASN A 277 15.84 5.60 -0.42
CA ASN A 277 14.47 5.98 -0.11
C ASN A 277 14.40 7.15 0.88
N VAL A 278 15.28 7.20 1.88
CA VAL A 278 15.39 8.35 2.78
C VAL A 278 15.74 9.63 2.00
N LEU A 279 16.68 9.56 1.06
CA LEU A 279 17.05 10.70 0.21
C LEU A 279 15.93 11.13 -0.72
N LEU A 280 15.22 10.18 -1.34
CA LEU A 280 14.09 10.45 -2.24
C LEU A 280 12.91 11.11 -1.51
N ILE A 281 12.65 10.71 -0.26
CA ILE A 281 11.62 11.33 0.59
C ILE A 281 12.07 12.75 1.00
N LYS A 282 13.34 12.92 1.40
CA LYS A 282 13.89 14.26 1.74
C LYS A 282 13.87 15.22 0.55
N ALA A 283 14.10 14.72 -0.66
CA ALA A 283 14.06 15.51 -1.90
C ALA A 283 12.63 15.82 -2.39
N GLY A 284 11.59 15.33 -1.70
CA GLY A 284 10.19 15.52 -2.10
C GLY A 284 9.79 14.80 -3.40
N ILE A 285 10.63 13.88 -3.90
CA ILE A 285 10.35 13.10 -5.10
C ILE A 285 9.35 11.97 -4.79
N LYS A 286 9.40 11.45 -3.56
CA LYS A 286 8.50 10.40 -3.05
C LYS A 286 7.68 10.93 -1.87
N LYS A 287 6.35 10.88 -1.97
CA LYS A 287 5.48 11.03 -0.80
C LYS A 287 5.64 9.77 0.05
N GLY A 288 5.93 9.93 1.34
CA GLY A 288 5.99 8.81 2.28
C GLY A 288 4.66 8.05 2.27
N MET A 289 4.72 6.73 2.34
CA MET A 289 3.53 5.88 2.50
C MET A 289 3.15 5.75 3.98
#